data_AF-I0HHP6-F1
#
_entry.id   AF-I0HHP6-F1
#
_cell.length_a   1.000
_cell.length_b   1.000
_cell.length_c   1.000
_cell.angle_alpha   90.00
_cell.angle_beta   90.00
_cell.angle_gamma   90.00
#
_symmetry.space_group_name_H-M   'P 1'
#
loop_
_entity.id
_entity.type
_entity.pdbx_description
1 polymer ?
#
loop_
_entity_poly.entity_id
_entity_poly.type
_entity_poly.pdbx_seq_one_letter_code
_entity_poly.pdbx_strand_id
1 'polypeptide(L)'
;MGGSFRSFALIGGITAVLCVPPAVSVAAVAGADVLISQGRPALASSTASVAWTANGVDDGDQRTRWTSAAGPGTQWVQIDLGTAQEVRRVRLSWAKVFARAYRLQVSDNGSVWRDLYRTSSGNGGADDVRDLHGSGRYLRLLATRRSIASGGYSLWEMRAYGPGPSGPVTESGRRATAGVPGEAADLTSAGKKETALKLVASAENSTLDWRRSFGYIEDIGDGRGYTGGIVGFTSGTSDMLGVVTEYARRRPSNGLVRYLPALRAVDGTDSHRGLGPGFVTAWRTAAADPVFRQVQEDARDRIYFGPAVRLAESDGLRALGQFAYYDAAVMHGVDGLKEIRGRAARSARPPARDGDEIGYLAAFLDARAAEMRTEAAHSDTSRVETAQRVFLRTANLDLTAPLSWQVYGDRYTVSR
;
A
#
# COMPACT_ATOMS: atom_id res chain seq x y z
N MET A 1 -1.97 -12.65 106.18
CA MET A 1 -2.77 -13.79 105.65
C MET A 1 -3.59 -13.23 104.50
N GLY A 2 -3.21 -13.53 103.26
CA GLY A 2 -3.74 -12.87 102.07
C GLY A 2 -4.94 -13.61 101.46
N GLY A 3 -6.03 -12.89 101.24
CA GLY A 3 -7.22 -13.33 100.50
C GLY A 3 -7.32 -12.63 99.13
N SER A 4 -7.64 -13.41 98.10
CA SER A 4 -7.81 -12.98 96.71
C SER A 4 -9.22 -12.47 96.46
N PHE A 5 -9.36 -11.36 95.73
CA PHE A 5 -10.62 -10.80 95.24
C PHE A 5 -10.72 -10.90 93.71
N ARG A 6 -11.90 -11.30 93.23
CA ARG A 6 -12.34 -11.24 91.83
C ARG A 6 -13.19 -9.98 91.62
N SER A 7 -13.04 -9.30 90.48
CA SER A 7 -13.96 -8.24 90.04
C SER A 7 -14.48 -8.48 88.61
N PHE A 8 -15.75 -8.10 88.46
CA PHE A 8 -16.61 -8.22 87.28
C PHE A 8 -16.48 -7.02 86.31
N ALA A 9 -17.07 -7.22 85.13
CA ALA A 9 -17.01 -6.43 83.91
C ALA A 9 -17.73 -5.07 83.91
N LEU A 10 -17.37 -4.20 82.95
CA LEU A 10 -18.35 -3.41 82.19
C LEU A 10 -17.86 -3.14 80.74
N ILE A 11 -18.83 -3.06 79.85
CA ILE A 11 -18.76 -3.09 78.38
C ILE A 11 -18.74 -1.67 77.81
N GLY A 12 -17.95 -1.43 76.76
CA GLY A 12 -18.02 -0.23 75.92
C GLY A 12 -17.62 -0.57 74.48
N GLY A 13 -18.59 -0.74 73.60
CA GLY A 13 -18.40 -1.07 72.18
C GLY A 13 -18.28 0.17 71.30
N ILE A 14 -17.28 0.20 70.42
CA ILE A 14 -17.17 1.10 69.27
C ILE A 14 -17.27 0.24 68.02
N THR A 15 -18.37 0.36 67.28
CA THR A 15 -18.58 -0.25 65.96
C THR A 15 -17.86 0.56 64.87
N ALA A 16 -16.78 0.02 64.32
CA ALA A 16 -16.19 0.50 63.06
C ALA A 16 -16.82 -0.27 61.89
N VAL A 17 -17.60 0.41 61.05
CA VAL A 17 -18.14 -0.16 59.80
C VAL A 17 -17.03 -0.12 58.75
N LEU A 18 -16.42 -1.28 58.49
CA LEU A 18 -15.55 -1.52 57.33
C LEU A 18 -16.42 -1.78 56.10
N CYS A 19 -16.52 -0.77 55.23
CA CYS A 19 -17.12 -0.91 53.91
C CYS A 19 -16.11 -1.61 52.99
N VAL A 20 -16.27 -2.92 52.77
CA VAL A 20 -15.55 -3.66 51.73
C VAL A 20 -16.36 -3.50 50.44
N PRO A 21 -15.85 -2.83 49.38
CA PRO A 21 -16.54 -2.83 48.09
C PRO A 21 -16.53 -4.26 47.51
N PRO A 22 -17.62 -4.71 46.86
CA PRO A 22 -17.65 -6.02 46.23
C PRO A 22 -16.63 -6.04 45.08
N ALA A 23 -15.72 -7.01 45.11
CA ALA A 23 -14.87 -7.32 43.97
C ALA A 23 -15.77 -7.87 42.85
N VAL A 24 -16.09 -7.03 41.87
CA VAL A 24 -16.70 -7.47 40.63
C VAL A 24 -15.61 -8.21 39.86
N SER A 25 -15.64 -9.55 39.90
CA SER A 25 -14.87 -10.36 38.96
C SER A 25 -15.48 -10.18 37.57
N VAL A 26 -14.89 -9.28 36.78
CA VAL A 26 -15.18 -9.18 35.35
C VAL A 26 -14.59 -10.43 34.70
N ALA A 27 -15.43 -11.42 34.43
CA ALA A 27 -15.08 -12.46 33.46
C ALA A 27 -14.87 -11.75 32.11
N ALA A 28 -13.65 -11.79 31.58
CA ALA A 28 -13.37 -11.32 30.24
C ALA A 28 -14.18 -12.17 29.25
N VAL A 29 -15.25 -11.60 28.70
CA VAL A 29 -15.92 -12.19 27.55
C VAL A 29 -14.92 -12.07 26.41
N ALA A 30 -14.38 -13.20 25.94
CA ALA A 30 -13.54 -13.24 24.76
C ALA A 30 -14.32 -12.62 23.59
N GLY A 31 -13.89 -11.46 23.11
CA GLY A 31 -14.52 -10.79 21.97
C GLY A 31 -14.49 -11.70 20.75
N ALA A 32 -15.58 -11.74 19.99
CA ALA A 32 -15.67 -12.51 18.76
C ALA A 32 -14.60 -12.05 17.75
N ASP A 33 -14.05 -13.00 16.96
CA ASP A 33 -13.05 -12.68 15.95
C ASP A 33 -13.61 -11.72 14.88
N VAL A 34 -12.86 -10.68 14.52
CA VAL A 34 -13.23 -9.65 13.53
C VAL A 34 -12.45 -9.85 12.23
N LEU A 35 -13.10 -9.62 11.07
CA LEU A 35 -12.47 -9.71 9.75
C LEU A 35 -11.44 -8.59 9.55
N ILE A 36 -10.17 -8.96 9.34
CA ILE A 36 -9.03 -8.02 9.25
C ILE A 36 -8.41 -7.93 7.85
N SER A 37 -8.74 -8.87 6.95
CA SER A 37 -8.15 -8.94 5.60
C SER A 37 -8.96 -8.27 4.49
N GLN A 38 -10.21 -7.87 4.73
CA GLN A 38 -11.10 -7.38 3.67
C GLN A 38 -10.61 -6.06 3.06
N GLY A 39 -10.62 -5.98 1.72
CA GLY A 39 -10.25 -4.78 0.95
C GLY A 39 -8.77 -4.39 1.11
N ARG A 40 -7.95 -5.29 1.65
CA ARG A 40 -6.52 -5.08 1.81
C ARG A 40 -5.79 -5.31 0.48
N PRO A 41 -4.54 -4.83 0.33
CA PRO A 41 -3.75 -5.13 -0.86
C PRO A 41 -3.30 -6.59 -0.85
N ALA A 42 -3.46 -7.28 -1.98
CA ALA A 42 -2.94 -8.62 -2.18
C ALA A 42 -1.87 -8.68 -3.28
N LEU A 43 -0.93 -9.62 -3.12
CA LEU A 43 0.09 -9.95 -4.11
C LEU A 43 0.13 -11.46 -4.33
N ALA A 44 0.53 -11.88 -5.52
CA ALA A 44 0.71 -13.29 -5.83
C ALA A 44 2.00 -13.54 -6.59
N SER A 45 2.52 -14.76 -6.50
CA SER A 45 3.69 -15.21 -7.26
C SER A 45 3.46 -15.18 -8.77
N SER A 46 2.22 -15.39 -9.21
CA SER A 46 1.82 -15.32 -10.62
C SER A 46 0.30 -15.13 -10.74
N THR A 47 -0.13 -14.77 -11.95
CA THR A 47 -1.55 -14.76 -12.33
C THR A 47 -1.70 -15.43 -13.69
N ALA A 48 -2.76 -16.22 -13.88
CA ALA A 48 -3.07 -16.84 -15.18
C ALA A 48 -3.65 -15.84 -16.18
N SER A 49 -4.24 -14.75 -15.69
CA SER A 49 -4.73 -13.64 -16.50
C SER A 49 -4.88 -12.39 -15.66
N VAL A 50 -4.93 -11.22 -16.32
CA VAL A 50 -5.21 -9.92 -15.68
C VAL A 50 -6.62 -9.83 -15.09
N ALA A 51 -7.52 -10.76 -15.41
CA ALA A 51 -8.86 -10.84 -14.84
C ALA A 51 -8.89 -11.60 -13.50
N TRP A 52 -7.86 -12.39 -13.17
CA TRP A 52 -7.81 -13.25 -11.98
C TRP A 52 -6.59 -12.94 -11.10
N THR A 53 -6.51 -11.70 -10.66
CA THR A 53 -5.38 -11.16 -9.90
C THR A 53 -5.47 -11.48 -8.41
N ALA A 54 -4.39 -11.20 -7.67
CA ALA A 54 -4.30 -11.45 -6.23
C ALA A 54 -5.44 -10.80 -5.43
N ASN A 55 -5.87 -9.59 -5.79
CA ASN A 55 -6.94 -8.86 -5.08
C ASN A 55 -8.32 -9.54 -5.17
N GLY A 56 -8.47 -10.48 -6.09
CA GLY A 56 -9.69 -11.29 -6.15
C GLY A 56 -9.84 -12.25 -4.97
N VAL A 57 -8.92 -12.27 -3.98
CA VAL A 57 -9.07 -13.08 -2.76
C VAL A 57 -9.58 -12.29 -1.56
N ASP A 58 -9.67 -10.96 -1.64
CA ASP A 58 -10.01 -10.11 -0.50
C ASP A 58 -10.89 -8.90 -0.87
N ASP A 59 -11.42 -8.85 -2.09
CA ASP A 59 -12.34 -7.79 -2.54
C ASP A 59 -13.80 -7.99 -2.07
N GLY A 60 -14.14 -9.17 -1.56
CA GLY A 60 -15.45 -9.48 -0.99
C GLY A 60 -16.50 -9.89 -2.01
N ASP A 61 -16.13 -9.96 -3.30
CA ASP A 61 -17.00 -10.45 -4.36
C ASP A 61 -16.74 -11.94 -4.58
N GLN A 62 -17.75 -12.77 -4.30
CA GLN A 62 -17.65 -14.22 -4.48
C GLN A 62 -17.56 -14.67 -5.96
N ARG A 63 -17.53 -13.71 -6.90
CA ARG A 63 -17.38 -13.95 -8.35
C ARG A 63 -15.99 -13.62 -8.88
N THR A 64 -15.15 -12.95 -8.10
CA THR A 64 -13.76 -12.65 -8.44
C THR A 64 -12.84 -13.61 -7.71
N ARG A 65 -11.65 -13.85 -8.27
CA ARG A 65 -10.71 -14.83 -7.74
C ARG A 65 -9.30 -14.51 -8.14
N TRP A 66 -8.35 -14.97 -7.34
CA TRP A 66 -7.00 -15.21 -7.82
C TRP A 66 -6.92 -16.53 -8.55
N THR A 67 -6.18 -16.58 -9.65
CA THR A 67 -5.76 -17.83 -10.29
C THR A 67 -4.29 -17.75 -10.66
N SER A 68 -3.47 -18.67 -10.15
CA SER A 68 -2.05 -18.75 -10.51
C SER A 68 -1.85 -19.22 -11.94
N ALA A 69 -0.66 -19.00 -12.49
CA ALA A 69 -0.22 -19.70 -13.70
C ALA A 69 -0.33 -21.23 -13.55
N ALA A 70 -0.51 -21.91 -14.68
CA ALA A 70 -0.58 -23.37 -14.76
C ALA A 70 0.82 -24.00 -14.83
N GLY A 71 0.91 -25.30 -14.50
CA GLY A 71 2.16 -26.07 -14.59
C GLY A 71 2.85 -26.32 -13.25
N PRO A 72 3.99 -27.03 -13.23
CA PRO A 72 4.69 -27.45 -12.02
C PRO A 72 5.20 -26.31 -11.13
N GLY A 73 5.21 -26.56 -9.82
CA GLY A 73 5.76 -25.62 -8.83
C GLY A 73 4.81 -25.19 -7.73
N THR A 74 5.42 -24.51 -6.76
CA THR A 74 4.78 -23.83 -5.63
C THR A 74 4.32 -22.45 -6.08
N GLN A 75 3.12 -22.04 -5.65
CA GLN A 75 2.58 -20.71 -5.89
C GLN A 75 2.10 -20.11 -4.58
N TRP A 76 2.03 -18.79 -4.50
CA TRP A 76 1.53 -18.12 -3.32
C TRP A 76 0.66 -16.92 -3.66
N VAL A 77 -0.25 -16.62 -2.74
CA VAL A 77 -0.97 -15.35 -2.66
C VAL A 77 -0.87 -14.85 -1.23
N GLN A 78 -0.66 -13.55 -1.05
CA GLN A 78 -0.52 -12.92 0.25
C GLN A 78 -1.35 -11.64 0.32
N ILE A 79 -1.79 -11.30 1.53
CA ILE A 79 -2.51 -10.08 1.87
C ILE A 79 -1.64 -9.25 2.81
N ASP A 80 -1.53 -7.95 2.55
CA ASP A 80 -0.96 -6.96 3.48
C ASP A 80 -2.06 -6.44 4.41
N LEU A 81 -2.06 -6.90 5.66
CA LEU A 81 -3.01 -6.49 6.70
C LEU A 81 -2.80 -5.03 7.15
N GLY A 82 -1.80 -4.33 6.59
CA GLY A 82 -1.46 -2.92 6.82
C GLY A 82 -0.56 -2.71 8.03
N THR A 83 -0.81 -3.42 9.12
CA THR A 83 0.03 -3.46 10.32
C THR A 83 0.13 -4.88 10.85
N ALA A 84 1.04 -5.14 11.80
CA ALA A 84 1.09 -6.43 12.47
C ALA A 84 -0.24 -6.71 13.18
N GLN A 85 -0.94 -7.75 12.75
CA GLN A 85 -2.21 -8.18 13.32
C GLN A 85 -2.06 -9.63 13.80
N GLU A 86 -2.71 -9.95 14.92
CA GLU A 86 -2.87 -11.34 15.35
C GLU A 86 -3.90 -12.03 14.45
N VAL A 87 -3.54 -13.19 13.89
CA VAL A 87 -4.42 -14.00 13.05
C VAL A 87 -4.87 -15.22 13.86
N ARG A 88 -6.17 -15.28 14.19
CA ARG A 88 -6.80 -16.35 14.98
C ARG A 88 -7.54 -17.37 14.14
N ARG A 89 -8.01 -16.94 12.97
CA ARG A 89 -8.77 -17.77 12.04
C ARG A 89 -8.54 -17.33 10.61
N VAL A 90 -8.45 -18.28 9.68
CA VAL A 90 -8.40 -18.03 8.24
C VAL A 90 -9.42 -18.92 7.55
N ARG A 91 -10.33 -18.32 6.79
CA ARG A 91 -11.27 -19.01 5.92
C ARG A 91 -10.83 -18.88 4.47
N LEU A 92 -10.65 -20.02 3.81
CA LEU A 92 -10.31 -20.11 2.39
C LEU A 92 -11.55 -20.58 1.62
N SER A 93 -11.81 -19.98 0.46
CA SER A 93 -12.83 -20.42 -0.48
C SER A 93 -12.17 -20.79 -1.81
N TRP A 94 -11.97 -22.08 -2.04
CA TRP A 94 -11.34 -22.60 -3.25
C TRP A 94 -12.29 -22.64 -4.43
N ALA A 95 -11.74 -22.36 -5.62
CA ALA A 95 -12.41 -22.68 -6.87
C ALA A 95 -12.17 -24.15 -7.26
N LYS A 96 -12.60 -24.52 -8.48
CA LYS A 96 -12.53 -25.91 -8.97
C LYS A 96 -11.10 -26.47 -9.02
N VAL A 97 -10.11 -25.63 -9.27
CA VAL A 97 -8.67 -25.98 -9.20
C VAL A 97 -8.08 -25.42 -7.91
N PHE A 98 -7.58 -26.28 -7.03
CA PHE A 98 -7.29 -25.95 -5.63
C PHE A 98 -5.98 -26.59 -5.16
N ALA A 99 -5.54 -26.25 -3.95
CA ALA A 99 -4.35 -26.85 -3.34
C ALA A 99 -4.72 -28.08 -2.48
N ARG A 100 -4.14 -29.25 -2.81
CA ARG A 100 -4.12 -30.42 -1.93
C ARG A 100 -3.13 -30.22 -0.78
N ALA A 101 -1.99 -29.58 -1.03
CA ALA A 101 -1.04 -29.22 0.03
C ALA A 101 -0.78 -27.72 0.01
N TYR A 102 -0.89 -27.11 1.18
CA TYR A 102 -0.61 -25.69 1.36
C TYR A 102 -0.20 -25.37 2.79
N ARG A 103 0.36 -24.17 2.97
CA ARG A 103 0.65 -23.57 4.28
C ARG A 103 -0.02 -22.21 4.37
N LEU A 104 -0.46 -21.84 5.57
CA LEU A 104 -0.75 -20.46 5.92
C LEU A 104 0.42 -19.93 6.73
N GLN A 105 0.88 -18.73 6.40
CA GLN A 105 2.09 -18.16 6.97
C GLN A 105 1.90 -16.69 7.28
N VAL A 106 2.58 -16.20 8.32
CA VAL A 106 2.66 -14.77 8.62
C VAL A 106 4.08 -14.25 8.50
N SER A 107 4.19 -12.96 8.21
CA SER A 107 5.47 -12.25 8.14
C SER A 107 5.31 -10.81 8.61
N ASP A 108 6.33 -10.26 9.26
CA ASP A 108 6.38 -8.84 9.62
C ASP A 108 6.88 -7.99 8.44
N ASN A 109 7.69 -8.57 7.55
CA ASN A 109 8.46 -7.86 6.52
C ASN A 109 8.20 -8.36 5.08
N GLY A 110 7.39 -9.41 4.91
CA GLY A 110 7.05 -9.99 3.61
C GLY A 110 8.13 -10.90 3.01
N SER A 111 9.27 -11.10 3.68
CA SER A 111 10.39 -11.92 3.19
C SER A 111 10.71 -13.11 4.08
N VAL A 112 10.59 -12.96 5.41
CA VAL A 112 10.78 -14.04 6.39
C VAL A 112 9.43 -14.52 6.88
N TRP A 113 9.14 -15.80 6.69
CA TRP A 113 7.80 -16.36 6.89
C TRP A 113 7.78 -17.42 7.99
N ARG A 114 6.76 -17.35 8.84
CA ARG A 114 6.50 -18.33 9.91
C ARG A 114 5.20 -19.06 9.60
N ASP A 115 5.21 -20.38 9.72
CA ASP A 115 4.02 -21.21 9.48
C ASP A 115 3.01 -21.05 10.63
N LEU A 116 1.77 -20.70 10.28
CA LEU A 116 0.61 -20.79 11.17
C LEU A 116 -0.08 -22.15 11.05
N TYR A 117 -0.11 -22.70 9.83
CA TYR A 117 -0.83 -23.92 9.51
C TYR A 117 -0.21 -24.63 8.31
N ARG A 118 -0.34 -25.95 8.26
CA ARG A 118 0.05 -26.78 7.12
C ARG A 118 -0.94 -27.92 6.92
N THR A 119 -1.23 -28.24 5.67
CA THR A 119 -1.96 -29.45 5.29
C THR A 119 -1.39 -30.06 4.02
N SER A 120 -1.60 -31.36 3.86
CA SER A 120 -1.29 -32.11 2.64
C SER A 120 -2.52 -32.81 2.05
N SER A 121 -3.69 -32.71 2.69
CA SER A 121 -4.90 -33.45 2.34
C SER A 121 -6.09 -32.57 1.96
N GLY A 122 -5.83 -31.35 1.46
CA GLY A 122 -6.86 -30.43 0.99
C GLY A 122 -7.79 -31.08 -0.03
N ASN A 123 -9.09 -30.83 0.12
CA ASN A 123 -10.18 -31.38 -0.68
C ASN A 123 -10.90 -30.33 -1.55
N GLY A 124 -10.48 -29.06 -1.47
CA GLY A 124 -11.11 -27.94 -2.17
C GLY A 124 -12.35 -27.45 -1.42
N GLY A 125 -13.19 -26.64 -2.08
CA GLY A 125 -14.34 -26.04 -1.40
C GLY A 125 -13.91 -25.02 -0.34
N ALA A 126 -14.58 -25.00 0.82
CA ALA A 126 -14.27 -24.05 1.88
C ALA A 126 -13.44 -24.70 2.99
N ASP A 127 -12.30 -24.12 3.32
CA ASP A 127 -11.54 -24.45 4.51
C ASP A 127 -11.75 -23.37 5.57
N ASP A 128 -11.87 -23.77 6.83
CA ASP A 128 -12.12 -22.86 7.95
C ASP A 128 -11.17 -23.18 9.10
N VAL A 129 -9.95 -22.65 9.00
CA VAL A 129 -8.84 -22.94 9.90
C VAL A 129 -8.92 -22.02 11.11
N ARG A 130 -9.11 -22.59 12.29
CA ARG A 130 -9.25 -21.88 13.58
C ARG A 130 -8.05 -22.17 14.50
N ASP A 131 -8.07 -21.54 15.67
CA ASP A 131 -7.06 -21.70 16.72
C ASP A 131 -5.64 -21.44 16.21
N LEU A 132 -5.53 -20.46 15.31
CA LEU A 132 -4.26 -19.96 14.83
C LEU A 132 -3.67 -19.02 15.87
N HIS A 133 -2.36 -19.12 16.05
CA HIS A 133 -1.63 -18.29 16.98
C HIS A 133 -0.40 -17.74 16.28
N GLY A 134 -0.49 -16.48 15.85
CA GLY A 134 0.67 -15.77 15.34
C GLY A 134 0.30 -14.41 14.77
N SER A 135 1.26 -13.50 14.88
CA SER A 135 1.11 -12.13 14.42
C SER A 135 2.07 -11.85 13.28
N GLY A 136 1.61 -10.99 12.37
CA GLY A 136 2.40 -10.47 11.28
C GLY A 136 1.60 -9.45 10.49
N ARG A 137 2.31 -8.63 9.70
CA ARG A 137 1.68 -7.67 8.79
C ARG A 137 1.15 -8.37 7.55
N TYR A 138 1.86 -9.38 7.07
CA TYR A 138 1.48 -10.12 5.87
C TYR A 138 0.97 -11.49 6.24
N LEU A 139 -0.15 -11.90 5.64
CA LEU A 139 -0.66 -13.26 5.67
C LEU A 139 -0.49 -13.86 4.28
N ARG A 140 0.13 -15.04 4.16
CA ARG A 140 0.35 -15.75 2.89
C ARG A 140 -0.21 -17.15 2.92
N LEU A 141 -0.89 -17.50 1.84
CA LEU A 141 -1.16 -18.87 1.43
C LEU A 141 -0.04 -19.33 0.50
N LEU A 142 0.72 -20.35 0.92
CA LEU A 142 1.76 -21.00 0.11
C LEU A 142 1.26 -22.37 -0.36
N ALA A 143 0.82 -22.47 -1.62
CA ALA A 143 0.27 -23.68 -2.22
C ALA A 143 1.36 -24.52 -2.89
N THR A 144 1.56 -25.76 -2.40
CA THR A 144 2.71 -26.61 -2.76
C THR A 144 2.33 -27.87 -3.53
N ARG A 145 1.05 -28.29 -3.51
CA ARG A 145 0.55 -29.40 -4.34
C ARG A 145 -0.85 -29.11 -4.85
N ARG A 146 -1.05 -29.13 -6.16
CA ARG A 146 -2.35 -28.86 -6.83
C ARG A 146 -3.26 -30.09 -6.91
N SER A 147 -4.55 -29.84 -7.12
CA SER A 147 -5.57 -30.86 -7.29
C SER A 147 -5.58 -31.50 -8.68
N ILE A 148 -5.22 -30.74 -9.72
CA ILE A 148 -5.12 -31.16 -11.12
C ILE A 148 -3.70 -30.86 -11.61
N ALA A 149 -2.96 -31.86 -12.07
CA ALA A 149 -1.52 -31.73 -12.35
C ALA A 149 -1.16 -30.68 -13.43
N SER A 150 -2.01 -30.46 -14.43
CA SER A 150 -1.83 -29.46 -15.50
C SER A 150 -2.45 -28.09 -15.18
N GLY A 151 -3.18 -27.95 -14.07
CA GLY A 151 -3.85 -26.71 -13.69
C GLY A 151 -2.99 -25.77 -12.83
N GLY A 152 -3.55 -24.60 -12.53
CA GLY A 152 -3.05 -23.69 -11.48
C GLY A 152 -3.75 -23.90 -10.13
N TYR A 153 -3.60 -22.94 -9.22
CA TYR A 153 -4.37 -22.80 -8.00
C TYR A 153 -5.36 -21.65 -8.17
N SER A 154 -6.58 -21.80 -7.67
CA SER A 154 -7.60 -20.78 -7.83
C SER A 154 -8.43 -20.64 -6.55
N LEU A 155 -8.52 -19.41 -6.06
CA LEU A 155 -9.08 -19.07 -4.75
C LEU A 155 -10.01 -17.86 -4.92
N TRP A 156 -11.27 -18.01 -4.54
CA TRP A 156 -12.26 -16.93 -4.53
C TRP A 156 -12.03 -15.99 -3.35
N GLU A 157 -11.67 -16.51 -2.17
CA GLU A 157 -11.56 -15.68 -0.96
C GLU A 157 -10.50 -16.25 0.00
N MET A 158 -9.76 -15.36 0.65
CA MET A 158 -8.91 -15.59 1.81
C MET A 158 -9.28 -14.56 2.89
N ARG A 159 -10.08 -15.00 3.86
CA ARG A 159 -10.58 -14.14 4.95
C ARG A 159 -9.87 -14.45 6.24
N ALA A 160 -9.08 -13.50 6.73
CA ALA A 160 -8.38 -13.59 8.00
C ALA A 160 -9.15 -12.86 9.09
N TYR A 161 -9.22 -13.45 10.27
CA TYR A 161 -9.86 -12.87 11.43
C TYR A 161 -8.89 -12.80 12.61
N GLY A 162 -8.92 -11.67 13.32
CA GLY A 162 -8.14 -11.41 14.53
C GLY A 162 -9.05 -11.13 15.73
N PRO A 163 -8.49 -10.93 16.93
CA PRO A 163 -9.29 -10.66 18.13
C PRO A 163 -10.13 -9.38 17.96
N GLY A 164 -11.42 -9.44 18.29
CA GLY A 164 -12.26 -8.25 18.37
C GLY A 164 -11.84 -7.34 19.53
N PRO A 165 -12.24 -6.05 19.52
CA PRO A 165 -11.89 -5.11 20.58
C PRO A 165 -12.39 -5.63 21.93
N SER A 166 -11.46 -5.85 22.86
CA SER A 166 -11.76 -6.20 24.25
C SER A 166 -11.85 -4.93 25.10
N GLY A 167 -13.06 -4.39 25.26
CA GLY A 167 -13.37 -3.34 26.24
C GLY A 167 -14.37 -2.27 25.75
N PRO A 168 -15.11 -1.60 26.67
CA PRO A 168 -16.13 -0.62 26.30
C PRO A 168 -15.48 0.62 25.70
N VAL A 169 -16.08 1.10 24.61
CA VAL A 169 -15.62 2.29 23.88
C VAL A 169 -15.91 3.53 24.71
N THR A 170 -14.86 4.23 25.16
CA THR A 170 -14.91 5.66 25.45
C THR A 170 -14.25 6.41 24.29
N GLU A 171 -15.03 7.27 23.65
CA GLU A 171 -14.49 8.35 22.82
C GLU A 171 -13.64 9.29 23.67
N SER A 172 -12.64 9.90 23.02
CA SER A 172 -11.64 10.85 23.51
C SER A 172 -10.36 10.26 24.11
N GLY A 173 -9.23 10.60 23.48
CA GLY A 173 -7.90 10.44 24.04
C GLY A 173 -6.95 9.62 23.18
N ARG A 174 -6.45 10.23 22.09
CA ARG A 174 -5.29 9.74 21.34
C ARG A 174 -4.10 9.63 22.30
N ARG A 175 -3.81 8.43 22.81
CA ARG A 175 -2.56 8.15 23.52
C ARG A 175 -1.50 7.83 22.48
N ALA A 176 -0.55 8.75 22.32
CA ALA A 176 0.63 8.57 21.52
C ALA A 176 1.41 7.34 22.02
N THR A 177 1.50 6.31 21.19
CA THR A 177 2.65 5.40 21.22
C THR A 177 3.88 6.24 20.88
N ALA A 178 4.98 6.06 21.60
CA ALA A 178 6.23 6.80 21.40
C ALA A 178 6.55 6.87 19.90
N GLY A 179 6.30 8.05 19.32
CA GLY A 179 6.40 8.25 17.89
C GLY A 179 7.87 8.25 17.52
N VAL A 180 8.19 7.62 16.39
CA VAL A 180 9.27 8.14 15.55
C VAL A 180 9.01 9.65 15.44
N PRO A 181 9.98 10.54 15.77
CA PRO A 181 9.80 11.97 15.61
C PRO A 181 9.19 12.25 14.23
N GLY A 182 8.21 13.16 14.09
CA GLY A 182 7.58 13.42 12.78
C GLY A 182 8.59 13.72 11.68
N GLU A 183 9.78 14.17 12.07
CA GLU A 183 10.98 14.34 11.27
C GLU A 183 11.48 13.04 10.63
N ALA A 184 11.47 11.89 11.30
CA ALA A 184 11.94 10.59 10.80
C ALA A 184 10.81 9.68 10.26
N ALA A 185 9.60 10.21 10.07
CA ALA A 185 8.48 9.46 9.50
C ALA A 185 8.79 8.96 8.07
N ASP A 186 8.15 7.89 7.61
CA ASP A 186 8.26 7.49 6.21
C ASP A 186 7.46 8.42 5.28
N LEU A 187 7.63 8.25 3.97
CA LEU A 187 6.94 9.02 2.94
C LEU A 187 5.41 8.81 2.98
N THR A 188 4.92 7.73 3.60
CA THR A 188 3.48 7.44 3.70
C THR A 188 2.77 8.33 4.71
N SER A 189 3.51 8.94 5.64
CA SER A 189 2.96 9.96 6.54
C SER A 189 2.35 11.12 5.76
N ALA A 190 1.18 11.61 6.19
CA ALA A 190 0.39 12.58 5.42
C ALA A 190 1.18 13.84 5.02
N GLY A 191 2.00 14.36 5.94
CA GLY A 191 2.86 15.53 5.67
C GLY A 191 3.93 15.25 4.62
N LYS A 192 4.65 14.11 4.72
CA LYS A 192 5.69 13.76 3.75
C LYS A 192 5.10 13.37 2.39
N LYS A 193 3.94 12.71 2.37
CA LYS A 193 3.21 12.43 1.13
C LYS A 193 2.80 13.71 0.43
N GLU A 194 2.22 14.68 1.15
CA GLU A 194 1.88 15.98 0.58
C GLU A 194 3.12 16.68 -0.01
N THR A 195 4.25 16.66 0.70
CA THR A 195 5.53 17.18 0.20
C THR A 195 6.01 16.46 -1.05
N ALA A 196 5.93 15.13 -1.10
CA ALA A 196 6.29 14.33 -2.27
C ALA A 196 5.47 14.69 -3.50
N LEU A 197 4.15 14.91 -3.33
CA LEU A 197 3.26 15.31 -4.41
C LEU A 197 3.59 16.71 -4.94
N LYS A 198 3.95 17.65 -4.04
CA LYS A 198 4.43 18.99 -4.42
C LYS A 198 5.74 18.93 -5.20
N LEU A 199 6.66 18.07 -4.79
CA LEU A 199 7.93 17.87 -5.48
C LEU A 199 7.71 17.33 -6.89
N VAL A 200 6.89 16.28 -7.05
CA VAL A 200 6.52 15.75 -8.38
C VAL A 200 5.85 16.84 -9.22
N ALA A 201 4.85 17.54 -8.69
CA ALA A 201 4.13 18.58 -9.44
C ALA A 201 5.01 19.76 -9.87
N SER A 202 6.07 20.07 -9.12
CA SER A 202 7.04 21.09 -9.54
C SER A 202 7.81 20.67 -10.80
N ALA A 203 8.02 19.36 -11.00
CA ALA A 203 8.68 18.82 -12.20
C ALA A 203 7.70 18.48 -13.32
N GLU A 204 6.47 18.05 -13.02
CA GLU A 204 5.50 17.73 -14.07
C GLU A 204 4.79 18.99 -14.61
N ASN A 205 4.60 20.00 -13.76
CA ASN A 205 3.66 21.10 -14.05
C ASN A 205 4.15 22.47 -13.54
N SER A 206 5.42 22.60 -13.15
CA SER A 206 6.02 23.84 -12.63
C SER A 206 5.21 24.51 -11.50
N THR A 207 4.52 23.73 -10.66
CA THR A 207 3.66 24.22 -9.58
C THR A 207 3.74 23.36 -8.32
N LEU A 208 3.52 23.97 -7.16
CA LEU A 208 3.31 23.23 -5.90
C LEU A 208 1.83 22.87 -5.69
N ASP A 209 0.91 23.50 -6.41
CA ASP A 209 -0.51 23.19 -6.32
C ASP A 209 -0.86 22.01 -7.23
N TRP A 210 -0.41 20.82 -6.83
CA TRP A 210 -0.61 19.57 -7.59
C TRP A 210 -2.09 19.25 -7.83
N ARG A 211 -3.00 19.81 -7.01
CA ARG A 211 -4.45 19.62 -7.16
C ARG A 211 -5.01 20.35 -8.39
N ARG A 212 -4.29 21.31 -8.98
CA ARG A 212 -4.69 21.93 -10.26
C ARG A 212 -4.58 20.95 -11.43
N SER A 213 -3.77 19.90 -11.30
CA SER A 213 -3.48 18.96 -12.38
C SER A 213 -4.58 17.90 -12.57
N PHE A 214 -5.60 17.81 -11.70
CA PHE A 214 -6.71 16.86 -11.90
C PHE A 214 -7.39 17.00 -13.28
N GLY A 215 -7.48 18.23 -13.79
CA GLY A 215 -8.08 18.55 -15.08
C GLY A 215 -7.08 18.68 -16.22
N TYR A 216 -5.77 18.54 -15.96
CA TYR A 216 -4.77 18.54 -17.01
C TYR A 216 -5.04 17.38 -17.97
N ILE A 217 -5.00 17.66 -19.28
CA ILE A 217 -5.08 16.67 -20.35
C ILE A 217 -4.61 17.31 -21.66
N GLU A 218 -3.64 16.67 -22.29
CA GLU A 218 -3.00 17.12 -23.52
C GLU A 218 -2.30 15.93 -24.18
N ASP A 219 -2.19 15.92 -25.50
CA ASP A 219 -1.22 15.04 -26.17
C ASP A 219 0.06 15.84 -26.38
N ILE A 220 1.13 15.40 -25.73
CA ILE A 220 2.42 16.09 -25.73
C ILE A 220 3.35 15.60 -26.85
N GLY A 221 2.87 14.72 -27.73
CA GLY A 221 3.59 14.27 -28.93
C GLY A 221 4.69 13.25 -28.65
N ASP A 222 4.62 12.52 -27.55
CA ASP A 222 5.60 11.52 -27.13
C ASP A 222 5.22 10.07 -27.46
N GLY A 223 4.15 9.89 -28.25
CA GLY A 223 3.67 8.58 -28.68
C GLY A 223 2.81 7.83 -27.64
N ARG A 224 2.38 8.50 -26.56
CA ARG A 224 1.44 7.92 -25.56
C ARG A 224 -0.01 8.37 -25.74
N GLY A 225 -0.27 9.24 -26.73
CA GLY A 225 -1.56 9.88 -26.95
C GLY A 225 -1.86 10.92 -25.87
N TYR A 226 -3.12 11.05 -25.47
CA TYR A 226 -3.49 11.96 -24.38
C TYR A 226 -2.81 11.55 -23.07
N THR A 227 -2.14 12.50 -22.43
CA THR A 227 -1.59 12.45 -21.07
C THR A 227 -2.39 13.40 -20.19
N GLY A 228 -2.88 12.94 -19.03
CA GLY A 228 -3.74 13.76 -18.18
C GLY A 228 -3.79 13.37 -16.71
N GLY A 229 -4.28 14.29 -15.88
CA GLY A 229 -4.44 14.11 -14.44
C GLY A 229 -3.16 14.32 -13.64
N ILE A 230 -3.23 13.99 -12.35
CA ILE A 230 -2.22 14.35 -11.33
C ILE A 230 -0.85 13.66 -11.46
N VAL A 231 -0.74 12.64 -12.31
CA VAL A 231 0.51 11.91 -12.60
C VAL A 231 0.67 11.56 -14.08
N GLY A 232 -0.10 12.22 -14.97
CA GLY A 232 0.01 11.99 -16.41
C GLY A 232 -0.43 10.60 -16.85
N PHE A 233 -1.64 10.16 -16.46
CA PHE A 233 -2.24 8.95 -17.01
C PHE A 233 -2.38 9.06 -18.51
N THR A 234 -2.07 8.00 -19.28
CA THR A 234 -2.10 8.09 -20.75
C THR A 234 -3.11 7.19 -21.42
N SER A 235 -3.67 7.62 -22.55
CA SER A 235 -4.60 6.81 -23.33
C SER A 235 -3.91 5.59 -23.96
N GLY A 236 -2.61 5.66 -24.23
CA GLY A 236 -1.84 4.60 -24.86
C GLY A 236 -1.25 3.56 -23.89
N THR A 237 -1.23 3.82 -22.58
CA THR A 237 -0.58 2.94 -21.57
C THR A 237 -1.55 2.26 -20.60
N SER A 238 -2.82 2.11 -20.99
CA SER A 238 -3.91 1.44 -20.24
C SER A 238 -4.33 2.07 -18.92
N ASP A 239 -3.53 2.93 -18.31
CA ASP A 239 -3.78 3.56 -17.02
C ASP A 239 -4.89 4.61 -17.08
N MET A 240 -4.97 5.43 -18.14
CA MET A 240 -6.12 6.33 -18.34
C MET A 240 -7.43 5.55 -18.53
N LEU A 241 -7.39 4.45 -19.29
CA LEU A 241 -8.54 3.54 -19.42
C LEU A 241 -8.95 2.96 -18.06
N GLY A 242 -7.98 2.57 -17.23
CA GLY A 242 -8.21 2.10 -15.86
C GLY A 242 -8.87 3.16 -14.97
N VAL A 243 -8.40 4.40 -15.03
CA VAL A 243 -8.96 5.55 -14.30
C VAL A 243 -10.42 5.81 -14.71
N VAL A 244 -10.70 5.89 -16.02
CA VAL A 244 -12.07 6.14 -16.50
C VAL A 244 -13.00 4.97 -16.21
N THR A 245 -12.50 3.73 -16.27
CA THR A 245 -13.27 2.53 -15.92
C THR A 245 -13.68 2.53 -14.45
N GLU A 246 -12.75 2.85 -13.54
CA GLU A 246 -13.05 2.92 -12.11
C GLU A 246 -13.98 4.10 -11.78
N TYR A 247 -13.83 5.24 -12.47
CA TYR A 247 -14.74 6.35 -12.31
C TYR A 247 -16.16 6.00 -12.78
N ALA A 248 -16.30 5.30 -13.91
CA ALA A 248 -17.59 4.75 -14.36
C ALA A 248 -18.19 3.77 -13.36
N ARG A 249 -17.38 2.93 -12.70
CA ARG A 249 -17.85 2.01 -11.66
C ARG A 249 -18.40 2.76 -10.44
N ARG A 250 -17.71 3.80 -9.97
CA ARG A 250 -18.12 4.59 -8.79
C ARG A 250 -19.25 5.59 -9.09
N ARG A 251 -19.33 6.11 -10.31
CA ARG A 251 -20.31 7.09 -10.79
C ARG A 251 -20.81 6.73 -12.20
N PRO A 252 -21.74 5.77 -12.36
CA PRO A 252 -22.16 5.27 -13.67
C PRO A 252 -22.73 6.31 -14.66
N SER A 253 -23.27 7.43 -14.15
CA SER A 253 -23.84 8.51 -14.94
C SER A 253 -22.84 9.61 -15.35
N ASN A 254 -21.54 9.44 -15.11
CA ASN A 254 -20.55 10.46 -15.42
C ASN A 254 -20.34 10.66 -16.94
N GLY A 255 -19.89 11.86 -17.33
CA GLY A 255 -19.69 12.21 -18.75
C GLY A 255 -18.55 11.49 -19.48
N LEU A 256 -17.64 10.83 -18.75
CA LEU A 256 -16.52 10.08 -19.33
C LEU A 256 -16.92 8.65 -19.74
N VAL A 257 -17.99 8.09 -19.19
CA VAL A 257 -18.40 6.68 -19.44
C VAL A 257 -18.61 6.37 -20.93
N ARG A 258 -19.11 7.35 -21.71
CA ARG A 258 -19.35 7.22 -23.15
C ARG A 258 -18.07 7.02 -23.98
N TYR A 259 -16.91 7.37 -23.42
CA TYR A 259 -15.61 7.25 -24.09
C TYR A 259 -14.91 5.92 -23.81
N LEU A 260 -15.44 5.06 -22.92
CA LEU A 260 -14.83 3.76 -22.61
C LEU A 260 -14.62 2.87 -23.86
N PRO A 261 -15.55 2.77 -24.83
CA PRO A 261 -15.28 2.02 -26.06
C PRO A 261 -14.12 2.58 -26.88
N ALA A 262 -14.00 3.91 -26.97
CA ALA A 262 -12.91 4.56 -27.69
C ALA A 262 -11.57 4.38 -26.96
N LEU A 263 -11.53 4.57 -25.63
CA LEU A 263 -10.35 4.33 -24.81
C LEU A 263 -9.83 2.88 -24.96
N ARG A 264 -10.72 1.88 -24.97
CA ARG A 264 -10.32 0.48 -25.22
C ARG A 264 -9.77 0.25 -26.63
N ALA A 265 -10.26 0.98 -27.61
CA ALA A 265 -9.86 0.81 -29.01
C ALA A 265 -8.50 1.47 -29.30
N VAL A 266 -8.14 2.53 -28.57
CA VAL A 266 -6.87 3.24 -28.75
C VAL A 266 -5.77 2.79 -27.78
N ASP A 267 -6.12 2.03 -26.74
CA ASP A 267 -5.16 1.48 -25.76
C ASP A 267 -4.03 0.72 -26.46
N GLY A 268 -2.78 0.99 -26.07
CA GLY A 268 -1.57 0.51 -26.75
C GLY A 268 -1.12 1.34 -27.96
N THR A 269 -1.78 2.47 -28.27
CA THR A 269 -1.43 3.38 -29.38
C THR A 269 -1.54 4.85 -28.94
N ASP A 270 -1.01 5.77 -29.76
CA ASP A 270 -1.18 7.22 -29.61
C ASP A 270 -2.46 7.78 -30.27
N SER A 271 -3.35 6.91 -30.75
CA SER A 271 -4.51 7.33 -31.54
C SER A 271 -5.54 8.12 -30.72
N HIS A 272 -6.11 9.17 -31.33
CA HIS A 272 -7.23 9.93 -30.76
C HIS A 272 -8.60 9.53 -31.28
N ARG A 273 -8.70 8.43 -32.04
CA ARG A 273 -9.95 8.01 -32.71
C ARG A 273 -11.07 7.79 -31.69
N GLY A 274 -12.14 8.58 -31.78
CA GLY A 274 -13.32 8.48 -30.92
C GLY A 274 -13.23 9.24 -29.59
N LEU A 275 -12.12 9.92 -29.30
CA LEU A 275 -11.94 10.78 -28.12
C LEU A 275 -12.14 12.25 -28.49
N GLY A 276 -11.15 12.84 -29.16
CA GLY A 276 -11.14 14.21 -29.67
C GLY A 276 -11.43 15.30 -28.62
N PRO A 277 -11.78 16.53 -29.07
CA PRO A 277 -12.04 17.67 -28.18
C PRO A 277 -13.15 17.41 -27.14
N GLY A 278 -14.16 16.59 -27.48
CA GLY A 278 -15.23 16.25 -26.55
C GLY A 278 -14.73 15.47 -25.34
N PHE A 279 -13.74 14.57 -25.52
CA PHE A 279 -13.11 13.85 -24.42
C PHE A 279 -12.31 14.79 -23.51
N VAL A 280 -11.53 15.70 -24.11
CA VAL A 280 -10.78 16.75 -23.40
C VAL A 280 -11.72 17.60 -22.53
N THR A 281 -12.83 18.07 -23.09
CA THR A 281 -13.84 18.82 -22.33
C THR A 281 -14.45 17.98 -21.20
N ALA A 282 -14.84 16.72 -21.48
CA ALA A 282 -15.42 15.84 -20.48
C ALA A 282 -14.46 15.53 -19.33
N TRP A 283 -13.16 15.37 -19.60
CA TRP A 283 -12.12 15.17 -18.59
C TRP A 283 -12.00 16.38 -17.67
N ARG A 284 -11.90 17.58 -18.25
CA ARG A 284 -11.84 18.84 -17.51
C ARG A 284 -13.10 19.07 -16.66
N THR A 285 -14.28 18.73 -17.18
CA THR A 285 -15.53 18.77 -16.40
C THR A 285 -15.50 17.75 -15.25
N ALA A 286 -15.06 16.51 -15.51
CA ALA A 286 -14.98 15.48 -14.48
C ALA A 286 -14.00 15.85 -13.36
N ALA A 287 -12.96 16.63 -13.62
CA ALA A 287 -12.02 17.11 -12.60
C ALA A 287 -12.66 18.01 -11.53
N ALA A 288 -13.88 18.51 -11.75
CA ALA A 288 -14.67 19.17 -10.71
C ALA A 288 -15.33 18.18 -9.72
N ASP A 289 -15.56 16.92 -10.12
CA ASP A 289 -16.20 15.90 -9.30
C ASP A 289 -15.21 15.32 -8.27
N PRO A 290 -15.50 15.41 -6.95
CA PRO A 290 -14.67 14.81 -5.91
C PRO A 290 -14.42 13.31 -6.09
N VAL A 291 -15.38 12.56 -6.66
CA VAL A 291 -15.20 11.13 -6.92
C VAL A 291 -14.13 10.89 -7.97
N PHE A 292 -14.08 11.70 -9.03
CA PHE A 292 -13.04 11.57 -10.06
C PHE A 292 -11.66 11.91 -9.51
N ARG A 293 -11.57 12.94 -8.66
CA ARG A 293 -10.31 13.27 -7.95
C ARG A 293 -9.82 12.11 -7.09
N GLN A 294 -10.72 11.51 -6.30
CA GLN A 294 -10.36 10.34 -5.49
C GLN A 294 -9.93 9.15 -6.34
N VAL A 295 -10.57 8.90 -7.48
CA VAL A 295 -10.17 7.82 -8.40
C VAL A 295 -8.75 8.06 -8.94
N GLN A 296 -8.40 9.29 -9.29
CA GLN A 296 -7.04 9.61 -9.71
C GLN A 296 -6.02 9.42 -8.57
N GLU A 297 -6.34 9.86 -7.35
CA GLU A 297 -5.47 9.65 -6.18
C GLU A 297 -5.26 8.17 -5.86
N ASP A 298 -6.33 7.38 -5.88
CA ASP A 298 -6.27 5.93 -5.66
C ASP A 298 -5.46 5.23 -6.76
N ALA A 299 -5.60 5.67 -8.01
CA ALA A 299 -4.84 5.14 -9.14
C ALA A 299 -3.34 5.47 -9.01
N ARG A 300 -2.99 6.73 -8.70
CA ARG A 300 -1.61 7.12 -8.38
C ARG A 300 -1.03 6.24 -7.29
N ASP A 301 -1.79 6.05 -6.21
CA ASP A 301 -1.32 5.31 -5.04
C ASP A 301 -1.11 3.83 -5.35
N ARG A 302 -2.03 3.24 -6.11
CA ARG A 302 -1.96 1.83 -6.52
C ARG A 302 -0.85 1.56 -7.53
N ILE A 303 -0.71 2.43 -8.53
CA ILE A 303 0.16 2.19 -9.70
C ILE A 303 1.60 2.62 -9.40
N TYR A 304 1.81 3.77 -8.75
CA TYR A 304 3.15 4.37 -8.62
C TYR A 304 3.61 4.43 -7.16
N PHE A 305 2.88 5.15 -6.30
CA PHE A 305 3.35 5.49 -4.95
C PHE A 305 3.55 4.24 -4.08
N GLY A 306 2.53 3.39 -3.97
CA GLY A 306 2.59 2.19 -3.14
C GLY A 306 3.70 1.21 -3.58
N PRO A 307 3.78 0.81 -4.85
CA PRO A 307 4.85 -0.05 -5.34
C PRO A 307 6.25 0.54 -5.13
N ALA A 308 6.44 1.83 -5.41
CA ALA A 308 7.74 2.50 -5.26
C ALA A 308 8.18 2.60 -3.80
N VAL A 309 7.29 3.01 -2.90
CA VAL A 309 7.58 3.11 -1.46
C VAL A 309 7.89 1.73 -0.87
N ARG A 310 7.12 0.69 -1.22
CA ARG A 310 7.42 -0.68 -0.75
C ARG A 310 8.77 -1.20 -1.25
N LEU A 311 9.16 -0.88 -2.48
CA LEU A 311 10.49 -1.24 -3.00
C LEU A 311 11.58 -0.51 -2.21
N ALA A 312 11.41 0.78 -1.95
CA ALA A 312 12.36 1.57 -1.17
C ALA A 312 12.47 1.09 0.28
N GLU A 313 11.34 0.77 0.92
CA GLU A 313 11.30 0.14 2.26
C GLU A 313 12.05 -1.20 2.27
N SER A 314 11.89 -2.02 1.21
CA SER A 314 12.60 -3.30 1.11
C SER A 314 14.12 -3.15 0.97
N ASP A 315 14.58 -1.97 0.53
CA ASP A 315 15.99 -1.58 0.49
C ASP A 315 16.46 -0.84 1.73
N GLY A 316 15.57 -0.61 2.71
CA GLY A 316 15.89 0.10 3.95
C GLY A 316 16.07 1.60 3.76
N LEU A 317 15.44 2.18 2.73
CA LEU A 317 15.55 3.61 2.43
C LEU A 317 14.58 4.45 3.25
N ARG A 318 15.06 5.59 3.74
CA ARG A 318 14.27 6.65 4.38
C ARG A 318 13.50 7.48 3.34
N ALA A 319 12.78 8.49 3.82
CA ALA A 319 11.81 9.24 3.03
C ALA A 319 12.40 9.86 1.74
N LEU A 320 13.67 10.32 1.73
CA LEU A 320 14.30 10.80 0.50
C LEU A 320 14.47 9.68 -0.53
N GLY A 321 14.89 8.49 -0.12
CA GLY A 321 15.03 7.35 -1.03
C GLY A 321 13.69 6.81 -1.50
N GLN A 322 12.69 6.79 -0.62
CA GLN A 322 11.31 6.50 -0.99
C GLN A 322 10.77 7.50 -2.01
N PHE A 323 11.06 8.79 -1.84
CA PHE A 323 10.69 9.83 -2.81
C PHE A 323 11.43 9.63 -4.14
N ALA A 324 12.74 9.35 -4.11
CA ALA A 324 13.51 9.10 -5.33
C ALA A 324 12.94 7.92 -6.14
N TYR A 325 12.50 6.87 -5.46
CA TYR A 325 11.84 5.73 -6.10
C TYR A 325 10.47 6.11 -6.66
N TYR A 326 9.67 6.84 -5.89
CA TYR A 326 8.35 7.29 -6.33
C TYR A 326 8.44 8.18 -7.57
N ASP A 327 9.35 9.17 -7.55
CA ASP A 327 9.57 10.10 -8.65
C ASP A 327 10.08 9.38 -9.91
N ALA A 328 10.95 8.36 -9.75
CA ALA A 328 11.37 7.51 -10.85
C ALA A 328 10.23 6.64 -11.40
N ALA A 329 9.36 6.10 -10.54
CA ALA A 329 8.20 5.33 -10.98
C ALA A 329 7.18 6.18 -11.75
N VAL A 330 7.00 7.44 -11.36
CA VAL A 330 6.12 8.36 -12.10
C VAL A 330 6.65 8.59 -13.53
N MET A 331 7.95 8.83 -13.68
CA MET A 331 8.54 9.11 -15.00
C MET A 331 8.76 7.87 -15.88
N HIS A 332 9.28 6.79 -15.30
CA HIS A 332 9.73 5.61 -16.06
C HIS A 332 8.82 4.39 -15.88
N GLY A 333 7.69 4.54 -15.17
CA GLY A 333 6.90 3.41 -14.70
C GLY A 333 7.62 2.58 -13.63
N VAL A 334 6.88 1.65 -13.01
CA VAL A 334 7.43 0.79 -11.95
C VAL A 334 8.48 -0.20 -12.49
N ASP A 335 8.37 -0.61 -13.75
CA ASP A 335 9.37 -1.51 -14.36
C ASP A 335 10.66 -0.76 -14.68
N GLY A 336 10.60 0.46 -15.24
CA GLY A 336 11.77 1.32 -15.40
C GLY A 336 12.44 1.64 -14.05
N LEU A 337 11.65 1.91 -13.00
CA LEU A 337 12.17 2.01 -11.63
C LEU A 337 12.98 0.75 -11.23
N LYS A 338 12.47 -0.46 -11.47
CA LYS A 338 13.17 -1.71 -11.11
C LYS A 338 14.48 -1.86 -11.87
N GLU A 339 14.54 -1.44 -13.13
CA GLU A 339 15.76 -1.48 -13.93
C GLU A 339 16.82 -0.50 -13.39
N ILE A 340 16.43 0.75 -13.13
CA ILE A 340 17.28 1.78 -12.54
C ILE A 340 17.81 1.31 -11.18
N ARG A 341 16.91 0.79 -10.32
CA ARG A 341 17.24 0.16 -9.05
C ARG A 341 18.26 -0.97 -9.20
N GLY A 342 18.08 -1.83 -10.20
CA GLY A 342 18.99 -2.93 -10.50
C GLY A 342 20.38 -2.46 -10.94
N ARG A 343 20.48 -1.35 -11.68
CA ARG A 343 21.75 -0.70 -12.03
C ARG A 343 22.42 -0.11 -10.79
N ALA A 344 21.68 0.61 -9.96
CA ALA A 344 22.17 1.19 -8.71
C ALA A 344 22.77 0.11 -7.78
N ALA A 345 22.05 -1.00 -7.62
CA ALA A 345 22.45 -2.12 -6.76
C ALA A 345 23.72 -2.85 -7.22
N ARG A 346 24.15 -2.68 -8.48
CA ARG A 346 25.45 -3.17 -8.97
C ARG A 346 26.61 -2.26 -8.56
N SER A 347 26.36 -0.98 -8.37
CA SER A 347 27.37 0.02 -8.01
C SER A 347 27.48 0.22 -6.50
N ALA A 348 26.38 0.15 -5.77
CA ALA A 348 26.33 0.34 -4.33
C ALA A 348 25.29 -0.59 -3.69
N ARG A 349 25.58 -1.14 -2.51
CA ARG A 349 24.62 -1.96 -1.75
C ARG A 349 23.56 -1.05 -1.10
N PRO A 350 22.28 -1.45 -1.07
CA PRO A 350 21.27 -0.73 -0.30
C PRO A 350 21.43 -0.96 1.22
N PRO A 351 20.87 -0.10 2.07
CA PRO A 351 20.88 -0.25 3.53
C PRO A 351 20.37 -1.60 4.05
N ALA A 352 19.35 -2.19 3.43
CA ALA A 352 18.86 -3.53 3.79
C ALA A 352 19.88 -4.67 3.53
N ARG A 353 21.02 -4.36 2.92
CA ARG A 353 22.16 -5.26 2.68
C ARG A 353 23.47 -4.65 3.19
N ASP A 354 23.38 -3.93 4.32
CA ASP A 354 24.48 -3.30 5.05
C ASP A 354 25.27 -2.27 4.22
N GLY A 355 24.60 -1.62 3.25
CA GLY A 355 25.19 -0.55 2.45
C GLY A 355 24.94 0.84 3.02
N ASP A 356 25.81 1.79 2.66
CA ASP A 356 25.61 3.21 2.98
C ASP A 356 24.46 3.82 2.15
N GLU A 357 23.48 4.42 2.82
CA GLU A 357 22.29 4.98 2.16
C GLU A 357 22.65 6.13 1.23
N ILE A 358 23.61 6.99 1.60
CA ILE A 358 24.01 8.12 0.76
C ILE A 358 24.68 7.62 -0.51
N GLY A 359 25.62 6.68 -0.39
CA GLY A 359 26.28 6.03 -1.52
C GLY A 359 25.30 5.28 -2.43
N TYR A 360 24.32 4.58 -1.86
CA TYR A 360 23.27 3.91 -2.62
C TYR A 360 22.39 4.91 -3.40
N LEU A 361 21.92 5.97 -2.74
CA LEU A 361 21.08 6.98 -3.38
C LEU A 361 21.87 7.78 -4.42
N ALA A 362 23.16 8.04 -4.21
CA ALA A 362 24.00 8.65 -5.23
C ALA A 362 24.06 7.78 -6.49
N ALA A 363 24.33 6.48 -6.33
CA ALA A 363 24.33 5.53 -7.44
C ALA A 363 22.97 5.39 -8.12
N PHE A 364 21.87 5.43 -7.36
CA PHE A 364 20.51 5.41 -7.90
C PHE A 364 20.21 6.66 -8.73
N LEU A 365 20.54 7.85 -8.21
CA LEU A 365 20.33 9.11 -8.93
C LEU A 365 21.21 9.21 -10.19
N ASP A 366 22.43 8.68 -10.16
CA ASP A 366 23.29 8.58 -11.36
C ASP A 366 22.69 7.65 -12.41
N ALA A 367 22.25 6.45 -12.01
CA ALA A 367 21.60 5.49 -12.90
C ALA A 367 20.32 6.08 -13.52
N ARG A 368 19.55 6.83 -12.72
CA ARG A 368 18.34 7.51 -13.18
C ARG A 368 18.64 8.65 -14.14
N ALA A 369 19.57 9.54 -13.81
CA ALA A 369 19.93 10.64 -14.68
C ALA A 369 20.52 10.14 -16.01
N ALA A 370 21.20 8.99 -16.01
CA ALA A 370 21.62 8.32 -17.24
C ALA A 370 20.43 7.82 -18.06
N GLU A 371 19.43 7.19 -17.42
CA GLU A 371 18.19 6.74 -18.10
C GLU A 371 17.43 7.89 -18.73
N MET A 372 17.23 8.98 -17.98
CA MET A 372 16.54 10.18 -18.46
C MET A 372 17.15 10.75 -19.75
N ARG A 373 18.48 10.67 -19.90
CA ARG A 373 19.19 11.15 -21.10
C ARG A 373 19.02 10.26 -22.32
N THR A 374 18.48 9.05 -22.17
CA THR A 374 18.21 8.15 -23.31
C THR A 374 16.94 8.54 -24.08
N GLU A 375 16.04 9.30 -23.45
CA GLU A 375 14.79 9.77 -24.03
C GLU A 375 14.88 11.27 -24.30
N ALA A 376 14.74 11.69 -25.57
CA ALA A 376 14.87 13.10 -25.96
C ALA A 376 13.88 14.02 -25.21
N ALA A 377 12.70 13.50 -24.85
CA ALA A 377 11.69 14.22 -24.07
C ALA A 377 12.09 14.45 -22.59
N HIS A 378 13.10 13.72 -22.08
CA HIS A 378 13.50 13.72 -20.66
C HIS A 378 14.96 14.16 -20.44
N SER A 379 15.60 14.81 -21.41
CA SER A 379 17.03 15.17 -21.30
C SER A 379 17.35 16.18 -20.19
N ASP A 380 16.38 16.96 -19.74
CA ASP A 380 16.55 17.84 -18.58
C ASP A 380 16.48 17.03 -17.28
N THR A 381 17.62 16.95 -16.59
CA THR A 381 17.75 16.19 -15.34
C THR A 381 17.64 17.06 -14.08
N SER A 382 17.09 18.29 -14.16
CA SER A 382 17.03 19.22 -13.02
C SER A 382 16.25 18.67 -11.83
N ARG A 383 15.17 17.90 -12.06
CA ARG A 383 14.43 17.18 -10.99
C ARG A 383 15.32 16.24 -10.17
N VAL A 384 16.42 15.77 -10.75
CA VAL A 384 17.46 14.99 -10.06
C VAL A 384 18.54 15.94 -9.52
N GLU A 385 19.22 16.68 -10.39
CA GLU A 385 20.49 17.38 -10.06
C GLU A 385 20.31 18.59 -9.13
N THR A 386 19.22 19.34 -9.31
CA THR A 386 18.92 20.58 -8.58
C THR A 386 17.75 20.43 -7.60
N ALA A 387 17.27 19.20 -7.38
CA ALA A 387 16.30 18.87 -6.33
C ALA A 387 16.72 17.66 -5.49
N GLN A 388 16.51 16.42 -5.94
CA GLN A 388 16.83 15.22 -5.15
C GLN A 388 18.29 15.18 -4.68
N ARG A 389 19.23 15.57 -5.56
CA ARG A 389 20.65 15.61 -5.25
C ARG A 389 21.02 16.75 -4.32
N VAL A 390 20.24 17.84 -4.28
CA VAL A 390 20.39 18.90 -3.27
C VAL A 390 20.05 18.34 -1.89
N PHE A 391 18.93 17.63 -1.75
CA PHE A 391 18.52 17.02 -0.47
C PHE A 391 19.50 15.93 -0.01
N LEU A 392 20.05 15.16 -0.96
CA LEU A 392 21.06 14.16 -0.66
C LEU A 392 22.38 14.80 -0.18
N ARG A 393 22.85 15.88 -0.85
CA ARG A 393 24.08 16.60 -0.47
C ARG A 393 24.00 17.22 0.93
N THR A 394 22.80 17.62 1.37
CA THR A 394 22.58 18.12 2.73
C THR A 394 22.27 17.02 3.74
N ALA A 395 22.39 15.74 3.34
CA ALA A 395 22.04 14.57 4.14
C ALA A 395 20.62 14.60 4.72
N ASN A 396 19.69 15.29 4.06
CA ASN A 396 18.28 15.34 4.45
C ASN A 396 17.54 14.08 3.98
N LEU A 397 17.99 12.93 4.48
CA LEU A 397 17.53 11.60 4.11
C LEU A 397 16.08 11.34 4.55
N ASP A 398 15.61 12.13 5.49
CA ASP A 398 14.24 12.13 5.96
C ASP A 398 13.34 13.13 5.23
N LEU A 399 13.83 13.88 4.25
CA LEU A 399 13.02 14.82 3.45
C LEU A 399 12.24 15.83 4.33
N THR A 400 12.90 16.30 5.39
CA THR A 400 12.33 17.20 6.38
C THR A 400 12.30 18.64 5.87
N ALA A 401 11.20 19.34 6.08
CA ALA A 401 11.07 20.76 5.78
C ALA A 401 11.88 21.64 6.76
N PRO A 402 12.43 22.79 6.33
CA PRO A 402 12.21 23.41 5.03
C PRO A 402 12.97 22.74 3.89
N LEU A 403 12.33 22.63 2.73
CA LEU A 403 12.94 22.16 1.49
C LEU A 403 12.98 23.30 0.49
N SER A 404 14.12 23.47 -0.18
CA SER A 404 14.29 24.42 -1.27
C SER A 404 14.99 23.75 -2.44
N TRP A 405 14.47 23.89 -3.65
CA TRP A 405 15.03 23.25 -4.83
C TRP A 405 14.76 24.05 -6.10
N GLN A 406 15.33 23.58 -7.22
CA GLN A 406 15.07 24.11 -8.55
C GLN A 406 14.71 22.99 -9.53
N VAL A 407 13.76 23.25 -10.42
CA VAL A 407 13.45 22.43 -11.61
C VAL A 407 13.22 23.39 -12.77
N TYR A 408 13.83 23.12 -13.93
CA TYR A 408 13.77 23.99 -15.13
C TYR A 408 14.19 25.46 -14.91
N GLY A 409 14.98 25.73 -13.86
CA GLY A 409 15.39 27.08 -13.45
C GLY A 409 14.44 27.78 -12.47
N ASP A 410 13.23 27.27 -12.28
CA ASP A 410 12.26 27.80 -11.31
C ASP A 410 12.60 27.34 -9.90
N ARG A 411 12.51 28.27 -8.93
CA ARG A 411 12.78 28.00 -7.51
C ARG A 411 11.50 27.67 -6.76
N TYR A 412 11.55 26.64 -5.94
CA TYR A 412 10.44 26.19 -5.09
C TYR A 412 10.88 26.03 -3.65
N THR A 413 9.93 26.24 -2.73
CA THR A 413 10.14 26.08 -1.29
C THR A 413 8.93 25.45 -0.62
N VAL A 414 9.15 24.51 0.30
CA VAL A 414 8.15 24.02 1.26
C VAL A 414 8.64 24.38 2.66
N SER A 415 7.84 25.14 3.40
CA SER A 415 8.10 25.49 4.80
C SER A 415 7.74 24.36 5.76
N ARG A 416 8.17 24.48 7.02
CA ARG A 416 7.77 23.57 8.11
C ARG A 416 6.27 23.51 8.34
#